data_AF-A0A7S2H4J1-F1
#
_entry.id   AF-A0A7S2H4J1-F1
#
_cell.length_a   1.000
_cell.length_b   1.000
_cell.length_c   1.000
_cell.angle_alpha   90.00
_cell.angle_beta   90.00
_cell.angle_gamma   90.00
#
_symmetry.space_group_name_H-M   'P 1'
#
loop_
_entity.id
_entity.type
_entity.pdbx_description
1 polymer ?
#
loop_
_entity_poly.entity_id
_entity_poly.type
_entity_poly.pdbx_seq_one_letter_code
_entity_poly.pdbx_strand_id
1 'polypeptide(L)'
;ERNIFPVWLTKVCDAGAVGYVQSVNGLVALLVAPLFGLLVDAVFPEILWCTRLAVAVGVIALAVVYFALQSSRCGTLLYTSAALWGALLSMQGIITDTMLARSSSAGSQRAFAFSAKSTLWRLGNVFGQCANLAYFAVVGDDWVNGTQ
;
A
#
# COMPACT_ATOMS: atom_id res chain seq x y z
N GLU A 1 0.74 -14.80 10.07
CA GLU A 1 1.67 -13.69 9.78
C GLU A 1 1.20 -12.44 10.49
N ARG A 2 1.98 -11.92 11.44
CA ARG A 2 1.63 -10.67 12.14
C ARG A 2 2.25 -9.51 11.37
N ASN A 3 1.43 -8.86 10.55
CA ASN A 3 1.83 -7.62 9.91
C ASN A 3 1.96 -6.55 11.03
N ILE A 4 3.07 -5.81 11.07
CA ILE A 4 3.41 -4.90 12.18
C ILE A 4 2.34 -3.81 12.40
N PHE A 5 1.70 -3.41 11.30
CA PHE A 5 0.70 -2.36 11.27
C PHE A 5 -0.57 -2.73 12.05
N PRO A 6 -1.21 -3.91 11.85
CA PRO A 6 -2.27 -4.44 12.70
C PRO A 6 -1.97 -4.50 14.19
N VAL A 7 -0.77 -4.93 14.58
CA VAL A 7 -0.38 -5.09 15.99
C VAL A 7 -0.20 -3.73 16.65
N TRP A 8 0.41 -2.78 15.95
CA TRP A 8 0.48 -1.39 16.43
C TRP A 8 -0.91 -0.74 16.51
N LEU A 9 -1.75 -0.97 15.50
CA LEU A 9 -3.14 -0.48 15.45
C LEU A 9 -3.97 -0.97 16.64
N THR A 10 -3.81 -2.22 17.09
CA THR A 10 -4.53 -2.74 18.27
C THR A 10 -4.15 -2.05 19.58
N LYS A 11 -3.02 -1.33 19.63
CA LYS A 11 -2.57 -0.58 20.83
C LYS A 11 -3.04 0.86 20.82
N VAL A 12 -3.08 1.48 19.63
CA VAL A 12 -3.45 2.89 19.47
C VAL A 12 -4.95 3.04 19.18
N CYS A 13 -5.62 1.97 18.79
CA CYS A 13 -7.05 1.89 18.56
C CYS A 13 -7.60 0.57 19.11
N ASP A 14 -8.91 0.48 19.37
CA ASP A 14 -9.56 -0.77 19.75
C ASP A 14 -9.34 -1.86 18.69
N ALA A 15 -9.29 -3.14 19.11
CA ALA A 15 -9.05 -4.27 18.21
C ALA A 15 -10.03 -4.36 17.02
N GLY A 16 -11.26 -3.85 17.18
CA GLY A 16 -12.24 -3.73 16.10
C GLY A 16 -11.79 -2.77 14.99
N ALA A 17 -11.07 -1.71 15.32
CA ALA A 17 -10.61 -0.70 14.37
C ALA A 17 -9.61 -1.27 13.34
N VAL A 18 -8.83 -2.28 13.72
CA VAL A 18 -7.81 -2.87 12.83
C VAL A 18 -8.45 -3.53 11.61
N GLY A 19 -9.51 -4.30 11.84
CA GLY A 19 -10.30 -4.91 10.78
C GLY A 19 -10.88 -3.85 9.84
N TYR A 20 -11.46 -2.78 10.40
CA TYR A 20 -11.99 -1.68 9.61
C TYR A 20 -10.92 -0.96 8.78
N VAL A 21 -9.74 -0.67 9.34
CA VAL A 21 -8.65 -0.01 8.61
C VAL A 21 -8.18 -0.87 7.42
N GLN A 22 -8.05 -2.19 7.62
CA GLN A 22 -7.71 -3.11 6.53
C GLN A 22 -8.83 -3.21 5.48
N SER A 23 -10.10 -3.26 5.91
CA SER A 23 -11.23 -3.27 4.98
C SER A 23 -11.32 -1.99 4.17
N VAL A 24 -11.08 -0.83 4.78
CA VAL A 24 -11.04 0.47 4.08
C VAL A 24 -9.94 0.47 3.01
N ASN A 25 -8.73 0.01 3.35
CA ASN A 25 -7.64 -0.13 2.39
C ASN A 25 -8.06 -0.99 1.18
N GLY A 26 -8.61 -2.19 1.42
CA GLY A 26 -9.05 -3.09 0.37
C GLY A 26 -10.21 -2.54 -0.48
N LEU A 27 -11.22 -1.93 0.15
CA LEU A 27 -12.36 -1.35 -0.55
C LEU A 27 -11.95 -0.17 -1.43
N VAL A 28 -11.11 0.73 -0.91
CA VAL A 28 -10.64 1.87 -1.69
C VAL A 28 -9.75 1.41 -2.84
N ALA A 29 -8.88 0.42 -2.62
CA ALA A 29 -8.10 -0.18 -3.69
C ALA A 29 -9.00 -0.74 -4.81
N LEU A 30 -10.06 -1.47 -4.45
CA LEU A 30 -11.04 -2.01 -5.40
C LEU A 30 -11.75 -0.92 -6.20
N LEU A 31 -12.19 0.15 -5.54
CA LEU A 31 -12.94 1.25 -6.17
C LEU A 31 -12.07 2.12 -7.07
N VAL A 32 -10.82 2.38 -6.67
CA VAL A 32 -9.89 3.22 -7.43
C VAL A 32 -9.40 2.52 -8.69
N ALA A 33 -9.21 1.19 -8.65
CA ALA A 33 -8.64 0.43 -9.76
C ALA A 33 -9.35 0.66 -11.12
N PRO A 34 -10.67 0.46 -11.27
CA PRO A 34 -11.33 0.64 -12.56
C PRO A 34 -11.32 2.10 -13.03
N LEU A 35 -11.53 3.05 -12.10
CA LEU A 35 -11.53 4.48 -12.42
C LEU A 35 -10.17 4.95 -12.92
N PHE A 36 -9.11 4.49 -12.26
CA PHE A 36 -7.76 4.85 -12.64
C PHE A 36 -7.30 4.15 -13.92
N GLY A 37 -7.72 2.91 -14.16
CA GLY A 37 -7.53 2.23 -15.44
C GLY A 37 -8.12 3.03 -16.60
N LEU A 38 -9.38 3.46 -16.46
CA LEU A 38 -10.03 4.33 -17.44
C LEU A 38 -9.28 5.65 -17.64
N LEU A 39 -8.80 6.27 -16.57
CA LEU A 39 -8.03 7.52 -16.64
C LEU A 39 -6.72 7.36 -17.44
N VAL A 40 -6.00 6.26 -17.21
CA VAL A 40 -4.75 5.92 -17.90
C VAL A 40 -4.98 5.66 -19.38
N ASP A 41 -6.10 5.03 -19.74
CA ASP A 41 -6.38 4.67 -21.13
C ASP A 41 -7.03 5.82 -21.93
N ALA A 42 -7.89 6.63 -21.30
CA ALA A 42 -8.71 7.62 -21.99
C ALA A 42 -8.18 9.07 -21.90
N VAL A 43 -7.56 9.46 -20.78
CA VAL A 43 -7.27 10.89 -20.48
C VAL A 43 -5.80 11.22 -20.64
N PHE A 44 -4.91 10.32 -20.21
CA PHE A 44 -3.47 10.56 -20.23
C PHE A 44 -2.76 9.51 -21.11
N PRO A 45 -2.61 9.76 -22.43
CA PRO A 45 -1.83 8.85 -23.27
C PRO A 45 -0.40 8.69 -22.74
N GLU A 46 0.12 9.69 -22.03
CA GLU A 46 1.38 9.63 -21.31
C GLU A 46 1.21 9.10 -19.89
N ILE A 47 1.71 7.89 -19.67
CA ILE A 47 1.76 7.23 -18.36
C ILE A 47 2.48 8.07 -17.29
N LEU A 48 3.38 8.97 -17.70
CA LEU A 48 4.18 9.83 -16.82
C LEU A 48 3.31 10.70 -15.89
N TRP A 49 2.19 11.24 -16.37
CA TRP A 49 1.28 12.04 -15.54
C TRP A 49 0.60 11.19 -14.47
N CYS A 50 0.18 9.98 -14.84
CA CYS A 50 -0.40 9.01 -13.92
C CYS A 50 0.61 8.62 -12.84
N THR A 51 1.89 8.43 -13.20
CA THR A 51 2.98 8.19 -12.25
C THR A 51 3.16 9.34 -11.27
N ARG A 52 3.18 10.59 -11.74
CA ARG A 52 3.30 11.77 -10.87
C ARG A 52 2.14 11.88 -9.88
N LEU A 53 0.91 11.61 -10.33
CA LEU A 53 -0.27 11.60 -9.47
C LEU A 53 -0.15 10.51 -8.39
N ALA A 54 0.25 9.30 -8.76
CA ALA A 54 0.47 8.22 -7.80
C ALA A 54 1.55 8.59 -6.77
N VAL A 55 2.66 9.19 -7.19
CA VAL A 55 3.71 9.67 -6.28
C VAL A 55 3.15 10.72 -5.31
N ALA A 56 2.37 11.69 -5.80
CA ALA A 56 1.74 12.70 -4.95
C ALA A 56 0.82 12.07 -3.91
N VAL A 57 -0.03 11.11 -4.30
CA VAL A 57 -0.90 10.36 -3.37
C VAL A 57 -0.06 9.64 -2.32
N GLY A 58 1.05 9.01 -2.71
CA GLY A 58 1.94 8.31 -1.77
C GLY A 58 2.63 9.24 -0.77
N VAL A 59 3.10 10.41 -1.21
CA VAL A 59 3.68 11.42 -0.31
C VAL A 59 2.63 11.92 0.69
N ILE A 60 1.41 12.19 0.24
CA ILE A 60 0.31 12.61 1.11
C ILE A 60 -0.03 11.48 2.09
N ALA A 61 -0.10 10.23 1.64
CA ALA A 61 -0.36 9.08 2.51
C ALA A 61 0.68 8.99 3.63
N LEU A 62 1.97 9.09 3.30
CA LEU A 62 3.06 9.07 4.27
C LEU A 62 2.98 10.23 5.26
N ALA A 63 2.68 11.44 4.78
CA ALA A 63 2.50 12.60 5.65
C ALA A 63 1.34 12.38 6.63
N VAL A 64 0.19 11.88 6.16
CA VAL A 64 -0.97 11.58 7.01
C VAL A 64 -0.66 10.49 8.02
N VAL A 65 0.06 9.41 7.64
CA VAL A 65 0.53 8.40 8.60
C VAL A 65 1.40 9.07 9.67
N TYR A 66 2.39 9.86 9.28
CA TYR A 66 3.28 10.53 10.23
C TYR A 66 2.52 11.42 11.22
N PHE A 67 1.57 12.23 10.73
CA PHE A 67 0.71 13.04 11.60
C PHE A 67 -0.20 12.20 12.50
N ALA A 68 -0.73 11.07 12.00
CA ALA A 68 -1.54 10.16 12.78
C ALA A 68 -0.75 9.61 13.98
N LEU A 69 0.52 9.24 13.76
CA LEU A 69 1.43 8.74 14.81
C LEU A 69 1.69 9.76 15.92
N GLN A 70 1.60 11.05 15.63
CA GLN A 70 1.89 12.15 16.58
C GLN A 70 0.63 12.73 17.25
N SER A 71 -0.57 12.27 16.86
CA SER A 71 -1.83 12.89 17.28
C SER A 71 -2.66 11.98 18.19
N SER A 72 -3.44 12.59 19.09
CA SER A 72 -4.46 11.89 19.90
C SER A 72 -5.71 11.47 19.10
N ARG A 73 -5.86 11.93 17.84
CA ARG A 73 -6.96 11.58 16.91
C ARG A 73 -6.57 10.46 15.95
N CYS A 74 -5.90 9.44 16.48
CA CYS A 74 -5.23 8.44 15.67
C CYS A 74 -6.19 7.67 14.73
N GLY A 75 -7.41 7.36 15.20
CA GLY A 75 -8.38 6.55 14.44
C GLY A 75 -8.74 7.13 13.06
N THR A 76 -9.25 8.37 12.99
CA THR A 76 -9.69 8.97 11.71
C THR A 76 -8.55 9.14 10.72
N LEU A 77 -7.40 9.63 11.19
CA LEU A 77 -6.22 9.83 10.34
C LEU A 77 -5.66 8.51 9.81
N LEU A 78 -5.74 7.42 10.60
CA LEU A 78 -5.36 6.08 10.15
C LEU A 78 -6.32 5.51 9.09
N TYR A 79 -7.62 5.75 9.21
CA TYR A 79 -8.56 5.38 8.13
C TYR A 79 -8.24 6.13 6.83
N THR A 80 -7.97 7.43 6.93
CA THR A 80 -7.59 8.24 5.77
C THR A 80 -6.27 7.78 5.17
N SER A 81 -5.26 7.51 5.99
CA SER A 81 -3.96 7.05 5.47
C SER A 81 -4.07 5.68 4.82
N ALA A 82 -4.86 4.77 5.38
CA ALA A 82 -5.11 3.44 4.80
C ALA A 82 -5.89 3.51 3.49
N ALA A 83 -6.87 4.41 3.39
CA ALA A 83 -7.57 4.70 2.13
C ALA A 83 -6.60 5.19 1.05
N LEU A 84 -5.76 6.18 1.38
CA LEU A 84 -4.74 6.72 0.46
C LEU A 84 -3.72 5.64 0.05
N TRP A 85 -3.33 4.78 0.98
CA TRP A 85 -2.43 3.67 0.69
C TRP A 85 -3.05 2.64 -0.25
N GLY A 86 -4.33 2.30 -0.06
CA GLY A 86 -5.07 1.42 -0.96
C GLY A 86 -5.21 1.99 -2.36
N ALA A 87 -5.51 3.29 -2.46
CA ALA A 87 -5.53 3.99 -3.74
C ALA A 87 -4.16 3.92 -4.44
N LEU A 88 -3.08 4.20 -3.70
CA LEU A 88 -1.71 4.14 -4.21
C LEU A 88 -1.36 2.76 -4.77
N LEU A 89 -1.64 1.69 -4.02
CA LEU A 89 -1.32 0.32 -4.42
C LEU A 89 -2.03 -0.05 -5.73
N SER A 90 -3.31 0.29 -5.86
CA SER A 90 -4.06 0.08 -7.11
C SER A 90 -3.49 0.89 -8.26
N MET A 91 -3.19 2.17 -8.04
CA MET A 91 -2.61 3.04 -9.08
C MET A 91 -1.26 2.52 -9.57
N GLN A 92 -0.37 2.12 -8.67
CA GLN A 92 0.95 1.57 -9.01
C GLN A 92 0.84 0.26 -9.78
N GLY A 93 -0.07 -0.64 -9.35
CA GLY A 93 -0.34 -1.90 -10.04
C GLY A 93 -0.70 -1.67 -11.49
N ILE A 94 -1.68 -0.79 -11.73
CA ILE A 94 -2.17 -0.42 -13.06
C ILE A 94 -1.09 0.25 -13.89
N ILE A 95 -0.38 1.27 -13.36
CA ILE A 95 0.71 1.94 -14.10
C ILE A 95 1.73 0.92 -14.57
N THR A 96 2.16 0.02 -13.68
CA THR A 96 3.16 -1.00 -14.01
C THR A 96 2.62 -1.96 -15.05
N ASP A 97 1.37 -2.43 -14.93
CA ASP A 97 0.76 -3.35 -15.89
C ASP A 97 0.61 -2.71 -17.27
N THR A 98 0.16 -1.45 -17.32
CA THR A 98 0.05 -0.70 -18.57
C THR A 98 1.42 -0.45 -19.20
N MET A 99 2.44 -0.09 -18.41
CA MET A 99 3.81 0.08 -18.91
C MET A 99 4.35 -1.22 -19.50
N LEU A 100 4.19 -2.35 -18.79
CA LEU A 100 4.64 -3.66 -19.27
C LEU A 100 3.88 -4.11 -20.51
N ALA A 101 2.56 -3.87 -20.56
CA ALA A 101 1.75 -4.18 -21.73
C ALA A 101 2.19 -3.36 -22.96
N ARG A 102 2.56 -2.09 -22.77
CA ARG A 102 3.04 -1.22 -23.85
C ARG A 102 4.48 -1.51 -24.27
N SER A 103 5.36 -1.92 -23.35
CA SER A 103 6.78 -2.12 -23.61
C SER A 103 7.14 -3.55 -24.08
N SER A 104 6.24 -4.51 -23.91
CA SER A 104 6.48 -5.91 -24.29
C SER A 104 5.70 -6.32 -25.55
N SER A 105 6.39 -7.06 -26.43
CA SER A 105 5.72 -7.73 -27.55
C SER A 105 4.79 -8.84 -27.05
N ALA A 106 3.71 -9.09 -27.78
CA ALA A 106 2.74 -10.12 -27.42
C ALA A 106 3.38 -11.52 -27.40
N GLY A 107 2.79 -12.45 -26.63
CA GLY A 107 3.28 -13.82 -26.51
C GLY A 107 4.26 -14.02 -25.35
N SER A 108 5.33 -14.77 -25.58
CA SER A 108 6.24 -15.24 -24.52
C SER A 108 6.97 -14.11 -23.79
N GLN A 109 7.33 -13.03 -24.49
CA GLN A 109 8.01 -11.88 -23.89
C GLN A 109 7.14 -11.15 -22.87
N ARG A 110 5.85 -10.91 -23.20
CA ARG A 110 4.90 -10.32 -22.26
C ARG A 110 4.67 -11.23 -21.06
N ALA A 111 4.47 -12.52 -21.28
CA ALA A 111 4.30 -13.48 -20.19
C ALA A 111 5.50 -13.48 -19.23
N PHE A 112 6.72 -13.45 -19.76
CA PHE A 112 7.94 -13.32 -18.96
C PHE A 112 7.96 -12.01 -18.16
N ALA A 113 7.61 -10.88 -18.77
CA ALA A 113 7.60 -9.58 -18.09
C ALA A 113 6.63 -9.54 -16.89
N PHE A 114 5.42 -10.08 -17.04
CA PHE A 114 4.46 -10.20 -15.93
C PHE A 114 4.93 -11.19 -14.85
N SER A 115 5.59 -12.28 -15.24
CA SER A 115 6.19 -13.23 -14.29
C SER A 115 7.31 -12.60 -13.47
N ALA A 116 8.18 -11.81 -14.12
CA ALA A 116 9.23 -11.04 -13.47
C ALA A 116 8.65 -10.01 -12.49
N LYS A 117 7.60 -9.27 -12.90
CA LYS A 117 6.85 -8.36 -12.00
C LYS A 117 6.35 -9.09 -10.75
N SER A 118 5.65 -10.22 -10.93
CA SER A 118 5.12 -11.00 -9.80
C SER A 118 6.23 -11.48 -8.87
N THR A 119 7.36 -11.92 -9.42
CA THR A 119 8.52 -12.37 -8.64
C THR A 119 9.10 -11.23 -7.82
N LEU A 120 9.31 -10.06 -8.44
CA LEU A 120 9.81 -8.86 -7.75
C LEU A 120 8.86 -8.39 -6.64
N TRP A 121 7.55 -8.43 -6.88
CA TRP A 121 6.56 -8.06 -5.88
C TRP A 121 6.62 -8.99 -4.65
N ARG A 122 6.75 -10.31 -4.88
CA ARG A 122 6.90 -11.29 -3.81
C ARG A 122 8.21 -11.10 -3.04
N LEU A 123 9.31 -10.84 -3.74
CA LEU A 123 10.60 -10.53 -3.10
C LEU A 123 10.51 -9.27 -2.25
N GLY A 124 9.89 -8.20 -2.74
CA GLY A 124 9.63 -6.98 -1.97
C GLY A 124 8.87 -7.28 -0.67
N ASN A 125 7.83 -8.12 -0.74
CA ASN A 125 7.10 -8.55 0.44
C ASN A 125 7.99 -9.33 1.42
N VAL A 126 8.84 -10.24 0.94
CA VAL A 126 9.79 -10.98 1.80
C VAL A 126 10.73 -10.02 2.51
N PHE A 127 11.34 -9.07 1.80
CA PHE A 127 12.22 -8.06 2.42
C PHE A 127 11.48 -7.20 3.46
N GLY A 128 10.25 -6.80 3.17
CA GLY A 128 9.40 -6.08 4.12
C GLY A 128 9.14 -6.88 5.39
N GLN A 129 8.87 -8.18 5.28
CA GLN A 129 8.68 -9.05 6.44
C GLN A 129 9.99 -9.26 7.23
N CYS A 130 11.12 -9.42 6.55
CA CYS A 130 12.43 -9.50 7.21
C CYS A 130 12.75 -8.21 7.98
N ALA A 131 12.45 -7.03 7.41
CA ALA A 131 12.62 -5.75 8.09
C ALA A 131 11.72 -5.64 9.32
N ASN A 132 10.45 -6.05 9.21
CA ASN A 132 9.53 -6.11 10.36
C ASN A 132 10.06 -7.04 11.47
N LEU A 133 10.56 -8.23 11.11
CA LEU A 133 11.12 -9.19 12.07
C LEU A 133 12.36 -8.62 12.78
N ALA A 134 13.27 -8.00 12.04
CA ALA A 134 14.46 -7.34 12.60
C ALA A 134 14.05 -6.22 13.57
N TYR A 135 13.04 -5.44 13.22
CA TYR A 135 12.49 -4.40 14.10
C TYR A 135 11.92 -4.98 15.40
N PHE A 136 11.15 -6.07 15.33
CA PHE A 136 10.67 -6.79 16.52
C PHE A 136 11.81 -7.35 17.38
N ALA A 137 12.88 -7.86 16.77
CA ALA A 137 14.02 -8.38 17.51
C ALA A 137 14.78 -7.28 18.29
N VAL A 138 14.81 -6.05 17.77
CA VAL A 138 15.51 -4.90 18.41
C VAL A 138 14.65 -4.21 19.44
N VAL A 139 13.38 -3.95 19.13
CA VAL A 139 12.48 -3.18 20.01
C VAL A 139 11.77 -4.07 21.04
N GLY A 140 11.90 -5.40 20.91
CA GLY A 140 11.29 -6.37 21.83
C GLY A 140 9.81 -6.62 21.53
N ASP A 141 9.16 -7.44 22.37
CA ASP A 141 7.70 -7.66 22.34
C ASP A 141 6.98 -6.79 23.40
N ASP A 142 7.68 -5.76 23.93
CA ASP A 142 7.24 -4.87 25.01
C ASP A 142 5.98 -4.07 24.65
N TRP A 143 5.52 -4.16 23.40
CA TRP A 143 4.23 -3.67 22.93
C TRP A 143 3.03 -4.39 23.56
N VAL A 144 3.18 -5.67 23.93
CA VAL A 144 2.12 -6.53 24.50
C VAL A 144 1.95 -6.29 26.00
N ASN A 145 3.01 -5.89 26.71
CA ASN A 145 2.97 -5.65 28.15
C ASN A 145 2.72 -4.17 28.45
N GLY A 146 1.52 -3.70 28.10
CA GLY A 146 0.99 -2.46 28.65
C GLY A 146 0.62 -2.63 30.12
N THR A 147 1.61 -2.73 31.00
CA THR A 147 1.43 -2.37 32.42
C THR A 147 1.88 -0.93 32.62
N GLN A 148 0.95 0.00 32.42
CA GLN A 148 0.82 1.24 33.18
C GLN A 148 -0.67 1.53 33.38
#